data_AF-A0A200RBK0-F1
#
_entry.id   AF-A0A200RBK0-F1
#
_cell.length_a   1.000
_cell.length_b   1.000
_cell.length_c   1.000
_cell.angle_alpha   90.00
_cell.angle_beta   90.00
_cell.angle_gamma   90.00
#
_symmetry.space_group_name_H-M   'P 1'
#
loop_
_entity.id
_entity.type
_entity.pdbx_description
1 polymer ?
#
loop_
_entity_poly.entity_id
_entity_poly.type
_entity_poly.pdbx_seq_one_letter_code
_entity_poly.pdbx_strand_id
1 'polypeptide(L)'
;MAASRQIFRSASHSSSPIFKSFLRFKTTSSITSSSHHHHQQEHEYSKPCHFLGSWKPPKDPKEAEAKLGKLRRDYAKQVRELRKEYLYEMELQRQEKQRKDEAKKEAIRVAKEERKAAKAEMAKTRAAERKILEEEFRQTLMKERAQNLENWRLKEQMREEKKREKSDLLRKQSSKWIDVADLEKEILTAIVDSRPLC
;
A
#
# COMPACT_ATOMS: atom_id res chain seq x y z
N MET A 1 17.62 -17.89 49.05
CA MET A 1 17.09 -17.95 47.67
C MET A 1 17.90 -17.00 46.81
N ALA A 2 18.41 -17.53 45.68
CA ALA A 2 18.99 -16.85 44.52
C ALA A 2 20.32 -16.07 44.68
N ALA A 3 21.40 -16.77 44.36
CA ALA A 3 22.71 -16.23 44.02
C ALA A 3 22.68 -15.54 42.63
N SER A 4 23.31 -14.37 42.55
CA SER A 4 23.54 -13.61 41.32
C SER A 4 24.53 -14.36 40.42
N ARG A 5 24.12 -14.66 39.18
CA ARG A 5 25.01 -15.21 38.14
C ARG A 5 25.12 -14.20 37.00
N GLN A 6 26.23 -13.47 36.98
CA GLN A 6 26.69 -12.76 35.79
C GLN A 6 27.30 -13.80 34.82
N ILE A 7 26.84 -13.78 33.57
CA ILE A 7 27.47 -14.51 32.46
C ILE A 7 27.98 -13.46 31.48
N PHE A 8 29.32 -13.32 31.43
CA PHE A 8 29.98 -12.77 30.27
C PHE A 8 29.95 -13.81 29.14
N ARG A 9 29.48 -13.42 27.95
CA ARG A 9 29.84 -14.09 26.70
C ARG A 9 30.30 -13.05 25.69
N SER A 10 31.59 -13.11 25.43
CA SER A 10 32.30 -12.52 24.29
C SER A 10 31.84 -13.16 22.97
N ALA A 11 31.78 -12.35 21.91
CA ALA A 11 31.93 -12.83 20.55
C ALA A 11 32.68 -11.78 19.73
N SER A 12 33.84 -12.18 19.22
CA SER A 12 34.73 -11.41 18.36
C SER A 12 34.63 -11.89 16.91
N HIS A 13 34.74 -10.92 15.98
CA HIS A 13 35.07 -11.03 14.55
C HIS A 13 33.97 -11.54 13.59
N SER A 14 33.62 -10.77 12.55
CA SER A 14 34.31 -10.78 11.25
C SER A 14 33.61 -9.91 10.18
N SER A 15 34.42 -9.47 9.21
CA SER A 15 34.12 -9.16 7.80
C SER A 15 33.11 -8.06 7.41
N SER A 16 33.67 -6.88 7.11
CA SER A 16 33.59 -6.11 5.83
C SER A 16 32.24 -5.66 5.23
N PRO A 17 32.24 -4.56 4.43
CA PRO A 17 31.17 -3.58 4.40
C PRO A 17 30.12 -3.88 3.33
N ILE A 18 28.85 -3.94 3.72
CA ILE A 18 27.76 -3.88 2.77
C ILE A 18 27.38 -2.42 2.63
N PHE A 19 27.85 -1.81 1.54
CA PHE A 19 27.33 -0.55 1.00
C PHE A 19 25.81 -0.67 0.82
N LYS A 20 25.06 -0.27 1.85
CA LYS A 20 23.65 0.05 1.68
C LYS A 20 23.61 1.49 1.20
N SER A 21 23.70 1.63 -0.12
CA SER A 21 23.17 2.79 -0.82
C SER A 21 21.72 2.95 -0.37
N PHE A 22 21.50 3.83 0.59
CA PHE A 22 20.18 4.40 0.78
C PHE A 22 19.88 5.17 -0.50
N LEU A 23 19.20 4.51 -1.43
CA LEU A 23 18.40 5.15 -2.45
C LEU A 23 17.38 6.01 -1.69
N ARG A 24 17.83 7.23 -1.37
CA ARG A 24 16.98 8.33 -0.95
C ARG A 24 16.12 8.62 -2.17
N PHE A 25 14.99 7.93 -2.26
CA PHE A 25 13.89 8.32 -3.14
C PHE A 25 13.61 9.79 -2.82
N LYS A 26 14.11 10.67 -3.69
CA LYS A 26 13.67 12.05 -3.73
C LYS A 26 12.23 11.98 -4.23
N THR A 27 11.30 11.83 -3.29
CA THR A 27 9.93 12.27 -3.51
C THR A 27 10.05 13.76 -3.83
N THR A 28 9.99 14.10 -5.12
CA THR A 28 9.56 15.42 -5.57
C THR A 28 8.08 15.52 -5.21
N SER A 29 7.79 15.64 -3.92
CA SER A 29 6.59 16.32 -3.48
C SER A 29 6.74 17.73 -4.02
N SER A 30 6.00 18.02 -5.09
CA SER A 30 5.66 19.38 -5.47
C SER A 30 5.12 20.03 -4.22
N ILE A 31 6.00 20.77 -3.55
CA ILE A 31 5.63 21.77 -2.57
C ILE A 31 4.81 22.73 -3.43
N THR A 32 3.49 22.54 -3.41
CA THR A 32 2.57 23.59 -3.78
C THR A 32 3.00 24.73 -2.89
N SER A 33 3.63 25.72 -3.52
CA SER A 33 4.03 26.96 -2.87
C SER A 33 2.76 27.46 -2.19
N SER A 34 2.68 27.24 -0.88
CA SER A 34 1.75 27.94 -0.02
C SER A 34 2.09 29.39 -0.24
N SER A 35 1.28 30.03 -1.08
CA SER A 35 1.43 31.40 -1.49
C SER A 35 1.51 32.24 -0.23
N HIS A 36 2.73 32.58 0.18
CA HIS A 36 3.02 33.62 1.17
C HIS A 36 2.67 34.95 0.49
N HIS A 37 1.37 35.20 0.30
CA HIS A 37 0.81 36.47 -0.16
C HIS A 37 0.16 37.18 1.00
N HIS A 38 0.90 37.45 2.05
CA HIS A 38 0.55 38.48 3.02
C HIS A 38 1.84 39.16 3.42
N HIS A 39 2.00 40.41 2.99
CA HIS A 39 2.67 41.54 3.68
C HIS A 39 2.88 42.75 2.76
N GLN A 40 2.44 42.72 1.49
CA GLN A 40 2.10 43.95 0.77
C GLN A 40 0.63 44.28 0.99
N GLN A 41 0.21 44.43 2.25
CA GLN A 41 -0.85 45.40 2.46
C GLN A 41 -0.16 46.73 2.23
N GLU A 42 -0.44 47.36 1.10
CA GLU A 42 -0.12 48.77 0.92
C GLU A 42 -0.79 49.49 2.09
N HIS A 43 -0.02 49.77 3.12
CA HIS A 43 -0.48 50.63 4.19
C HIS A 43 -0.60 52.00 3.55
N GLU A 44 -1.81 52.33 3.08
CA GLU A 44 -2.15 53.70 2.79
C GLU A 44 -1.94 54.48 4.10
N TYR A 45 -0.84 55.22 4.17
CA TYR A 45 -0.60 56.12 5.26
C TYR A 45 -1.77 57.09 5.29
N SER A 46 -2.44 57.17 6.45
CA SER A 46 -3.53 58.12 6.64
C SER A 46 -3.06 59.51 6.22
N LYS A 47 -3.88 60.20 5.41
CA LYS A 47 -3.56 61.56 4.95
C LYS A 47 -3.16 62.44 6.13
N PRO A 48 -2.16 63.33 5.96
CA PRO A 48 -1.75 64.25 7.02
C PRO A 48 -2.95 64.96 7.65
N CYS A 49 -3.05 64.92 8.98
CA CYS A 49 -4.20 65.49 9.69
C CYS A 49 -4.10 67.02 9.69
N HIS A 50 -4.91 67.70 8.88
CA HIS A 50 -4.95 69.17 8.77
C HIS A 50 -5.38 69.90 10.05
N PHE A 51 -5.93 69.17 11.04
CA PHE A 51 -6.39 69.74 12.29
C PHE A 51 -5.24 70.11 13.24
N LEU A 52 -4.15 69.32 13.26
CA LEU A 52 -3.07 69.47 14.25
C LEU A 52 -2.28 70.80 14.13
N GLY A 53 -2.36 71.49 12.98
CA GLY A 53 -1.66 72.76 12.74
C GLY A 53 -2.55 74.00 12.59
N SER A 54 -3.88 73.84 12.59
CA SER A 54 -4.83 74.93 12.32
C SER A 54 -5.48 75.51 13.58
N TRP A 55 -5.17 74.96 14.76
CA TRP A 55 -5.74 75.43 16.02
C TRP A 55 -5.15 76.78 16.45
N LYS A 56 -6.01 77.81 16.52
CA LYS A 56 -5.64 79.12 17.08
C LYS A 56 -6.30 79.27 18.46
N PRO A 57 -5.54 79.57 19.52
CA PRO A 57 -6.10 79.73 20.86
C PRO A 57 -7.09 80.92 20.88
N PRO A 58 -8.36 80.69 21.26
CA PRO A 58 -9.32 81.77 21.43
C PRO A 58 -8.93 82.70 22.60
N LYS A 59 -9.19 84.00 22.47
CA LYS A 59 -8.84 85.00 23.49
C LYS A 59 -9.79 84.97 24.70
N ASP A 60 -11.06 84.65 24.46
CA ASP A 60 -12.08 84.63 25.51
C ASP A 60 -12.29 83.22 26.08
N PRO A 61 -12.30 83.06 27.42
CA PRO A 61 -12.33 81.75 28.08
C PRO A 61 -13.63 80.98 27.80
N LYS A 62 -14.77 81.68 27.74
CA LYS A 62 -16.09 81.08 27.49
C LYS A 62 -16.21 80.53 26.06
N GLU A 63 -15.59 81.19 25.08
CA GLU A 63 -15.56 80.71 23.71
C GLU A 63 -14.64 79.50 23.52
N ALA A 64 -13.50 79.49 24.23
CA ALA A 64 -12.58 78.37 24.22
C ALA A 64 -13.25 77.09 24.74
N GLU A 65 -14.00 77.19 25.84
CA GLU A 65 -14.76 76.07 26.41
C GLU A 65 -15.83 75.56 25.44
N ALA A 66 -16.60 76.45 24.81
CA ALA A 66 -17.62 76.07 23.83
C ALA A 66 -17.03 75.37 22.60
N LYS A 67 -15.90 75.88 22.07
CA LYS A 67 -15.18 75.26 20.95
C LYS A 67 -14.63 73.89 21.32
N LEU A 68 -14.04 73.74 22.51
CA LEU A 68 -13.54 72.46 23.02
C LEU A 68 -14.68 71.45 23.25
N GLY A 69 -15.81 71.90 23.80
CA GLY A 69 -17.00 71.07 24.02
C GLY A 69 -17.57 70.52 22.71
N LYS A 70 -17.65 71.35 21.67
CA LYS A 70 -18.04 70.91 20.31
C LYS A 70 -17.06 69.88 19.76
N LEU A 71 -15.75 70.17 19.81
CA LEU A 71 -14.71 69.26 19.33
C LEU A 71 -14.78 67.89 20.00
N ARG A 72 -14.94 67.85 21.33
CA ARG A 72 -15.07 66.60 22.08
C ARG A 72 -16.30 65.79 21.65
N ARG A 73 -17.44 66.46 21.42
CA ARG A 73 -18.68 65.80 20.95
C ARG A 73 -18.53 65.25 19.54
N ASP A 74 -17.97 66.03 18.62
CA ASP A 74 -17.81 65.64 17.23
C ASP A 74 -16.80 64.50 17.09
N TYR A 75 -15.68 64.57 17.81
CA TYR A 75 -14.72 63.45 17.88
C TYR A 75 -15.36 62.18 18.46
N ALA A 76 -16.14 62.31 19.55
CA ALA A 76 -16.83 61.16 20.13
C ALA A 76 -17.87 60.53 19.17
N LYS A 77 -18.50 61.33 18.30
CA LYS A 77 -19.40 60.82 17.25
C LYS A 77 -18.61 60.10 16.15
N GLN A 78 -17.56 60.72 15.62
CA GLN A 78 -16.70 60.13 14.59
C GLN A 78 -16.12 58.79 15.04
N VAL A 79 -15.55 58.73 16.24
CA VAL A 79 -15.00 57.48 16.78
C VAL A 79 -16.09 56.43 17.00
N ARG A 80 -17.31 56.83 17.35
CA ARG A 80 -18.44 55.90 17.50
C ARG A 80 -18.86 55.32 16.15
N GLU A 81 -18.89 56.13 15.10
CA GLU A 81 -19.18 55.68 13.73
C GLU A 81 -18.10 54.72 13.23
N LEU A 82 -16.82 55.08 13.38
CA LEU A 82 -15.69 54.21 13.04
C LEU A 82 -15.75 52.85 13.75
N ARG A 83 -16.12 52.82 15.04
CA ARG A 83 -16.28 51.56 15.78
C ARG A 83 -17.41 50.70 15.21
N LYS A 84 -18.50 51.30 14.75
CA LYS A 84 -19.61 50.56 14.13
C LYS A 84 -19.21 49.97 12.79
N GLU A 85 -18.52 50.75 11.96
CA GLU A 85 -17.99 50.31 10.66
C GLU A 85 -17.00 49.16 10.85
N TYR A 86 -16.05 49.31 11.77
CA TYR A 86 -15.09 48.26 12.08
C TYR A 86 -15.77 46.96 12.55
N LEU A 87 -16.75 47.05 13.45
CA LEU A 87 -17.49 45.86 13.89
C LEU A 87 -18.23 45.18 12.74
N TYR A 88 -18.81 45.97 11.83
CA TYR A 88 -19.49 45.45 10.64
C TYR A 88 -18.52 44.75 9.68
N GLU A 89 -17.38 45.36 9.39
CA GLU A 89 -16.33 44.77 8.55
C GLU A 89 -15.81 43.46 9.14
N MET A 90 -15.56 43.44 10.45
CA MET A 90 -15.10 42.23 11.15
C MET A 90 -16.13 41.10 11.09
N GLU A 91 -17.42 41.42 11.22
CA GLU A 91 -18.48 40.42 11.12
C GLU A 91 -18.63 39.91 9.67
N LEU A 92 -18.50 40.79 8.67
CA LEU A 92 -18.52 40.39 7.26
C LEU A 92 -17.36 39.43 6.94
N GLN A 93 -16.15 39.74 7.42
CA GLN A 93 -14.98 38.85 7.28
C GLN A 93 -15.19 37.51 7.98
N ARG A 94 -15.84 37.49 9.15
CA ARG A 94 -16.17 36.26 9.87
C ARG A 94 -17.13 35.40 9.06
N GLN A 95 -18.18 35.98 8.50
CA GLN A 95 -19.16 35.27 7.67
C GLN A 95 -18.53 34.74 6.38
N GLU A 96 -17.63 35.49 5.75
CA GLU A 96 -16.87 34.99 4.59
C GLU A 96 -16.00 33.79 4.92
N LYS A 97 -15.31 33.83 6.07
CA LYS A 97 -14.51 32.69 6.54
C LYS A 97 -15.40 31.47 6.77
N GLN A 98 -16.54 31.63 7.42
CA GLN A 98 -17.51 30.55 7.64
C GLN A 98 -17.98 29.93 6.33
N ARG A 99 -18.41 30.73 5.36
CA ARG A 99 -18.82 30.24 4.03
C ARG A 99 -17.71 29.47 3.32
N LYS A 100 -16.46 29.98 3.38
CA LYS A 100 -15.29 29.29 2.80
C LYS A 100 -15.01 27.96 3.51
N ASP A 101 -15.11 27.93 4.82
CA ASP A 101 -14.84 26.72 5.60
C ASP A 101 -15.92 25.66 5.40
N GLU A 102 -17.19 26.05 5.30
CA GLU A 102 -18.30 25.17 4.95
C GLU A 102 -18.11 24.57 3.55
N ALA A 103 -17.81 25.41 2.55
CA ALA A 103 -17.53 24.93 1.20
C ALA A 103 -16.36 23.94 1.15
N LYS A 104 -15.28 24.20 1.90
CA LYS A 104 -14.13 23.28 2.03
C LYS A 104 -14.52 21.96 2.70
N LYS A 105 -15.29 22.01 3.80
CA LYS A 105 -15.75 20.80 4.51
C LYS A 105 -16.61 19.93 3.60
N GLU A 106 -17.52 20.54 2.86
CA GLU A 106 -18.39 19.85 1.89
C GLU A 106 -17.59 19.23 0.75
N ALA A 107 -16.64 19.97 0.15
CA ALA A 107 -15.75 19.43 -0.88
C ALA A 107 -14.93 18.23 -0.38
N ILE A 108 -14.42 18.29 0.86
CA ILE A 108 -13.69 17.19 1.48
C ILE A 108 -14.61 15.97 1.71
N ARG A 109 -15.86 16.20 2.13
CA ARG A 109 -16.84 15.12 2.34
C ARG A 109 -17.12 14.38 1.04
N VAL A 110 -17.45 15.11 -0.02
CA VAL A 110 -17.72 14.56 -1.35
C VAL A 110 -16.52 13.77 -1.87
N ALA A 111 -15.31 14.35 -1.84
CA ALA A 111 -14.11 13.66 -2.28
C ALA A 111 -13.81 12.38 -1.48
N LYS A 112 -14.14 12.35 -0.18
CA LYS A 112 -13.99 11.16 0.66
C LYS A 112 -15.00 10.08 0.27
N GLU A 113 -16.24 10.45 -0.01
CA GLU A 113 -17.29 9.53 -0.46
C GLU A 113 -16.95 8.92 -1.81
N GLU A 114 -16.50 9.73 -2.78
CA GLU A 114 -16.04 9.27 -4.09
C GLU A 114 -14.86 8.29 -3.97
N ARG A 115 -13.85 8.60 -3.14
CA ARG A 115 -12.73 7.68 -2.88
C ARG A 115 -13.21 6.37 -2.25
N LYS A 116 -14.18 6.43 -1.35
CA LYS A 116 -14.74 5.24 -0.69
C LYS A 116 -15.52 4.40 -1.70
N ALA A 117 -16.33 5.02 -2.56
CA ALA A 117 -17.06 4.36 -3.62
C ALA A 117 -16.11 3.68 -4.62
N ALA A 118 -15.11 4.41 -5.12
CA ALA A 118 -14.09 3.85 -6.02
C ALA A 118 -13.34 2.67 -5.39
N LYS A 119 -12.98 2.78 -4.10
CA LYS A 119 -12.34 1.68 -3.36
C LYS A 119 -13.27 0.48 -3.19
N ALA A 120 -14.57 0.70 -2.98
CA ALA A 120 -15.55 -0.37 -2.87
C ALA A 120 -15.73 -1.09 -4.21
N GLU A 121 -15.80 -0.36 -5.33
CA GLU A 121 -15.87 -0.95 -6.67
C GLU A 121 -14.60 -1.77 -6.99
N MET A 122 -13.41 -1.23 -6.72
CA MET A 122 -12.16 -1.99 -6.86
C MET A 122 -12.10 -3.24 -5.95
N ALA A 123 -12.72 -3.19 -4.77
CA ALA A 123 -12.79 -4.34 -3.88
C ALA A 123 -13.74 -5.41 -4.41
N LYS A 124 -14.86 -5.01 -5.03
CA LYS A 124 -15.82 -5.91 -5.68
C LYS A 124 -15.19 -6.62 -6.87
N THR A 125 -14.48 -5.90 -7.74
CA THR A 125 -13.78 -6.51 -8.90
C THR A 125 -12.74 -7.52 -8.42
N ARG A 126 -11.90 -7.15 -7.44
CA ARG A 126 -10.93 -8.07 -6.85
C ARG A 126 -11.58 -9.28 -6.17
N ALA A 127 -12.73 -9.12 -5.56
CA ALA A 127 -13.47 -10.24 -4.98
C ALA A 127 -14.00 -11.20 -6.05
N ALA A 128 -14.46 -10.67 -7.20
CA ALA A 128 -14.85 -11.49 -8.34
C ALA A 128 -13.65 -12.24 -8.93
N GLU A 129 -12.50 -11.57 -9.11
CA GLU A 129 -11.25 -12.21 -9.56
C GLU A 129 -10.83 -13.36 -8.64
N ARG A 130 -10.92 -13.18 -7.32
CA ARG A 130 -10.59 -14.24 -6.35
C ARG A 130 -11.49 -15.46 -6.48
N LYS A 131 -12.78 -15.27 -6.78
CA LYS A 131 -13.71 -16.39 -7.01
C LYS A 131 -13.34 -17.16 -8.27
N ILE A 132 -13.04 -16.44 -9.36
CA ILE A 132 -12.60 -17.04 -10.63
C ILE A 132 -11.32 -17.85 -10.40
N LEU A 133 -10.33 -17.28 -9.71
CA LEU A 133 -9.08 -17.97 -9.40
C LEU A 133 -9.29 -19.24 -8.55
N GLU A 134 -10.24 -19.21 -7.60
CA GLU A 134 -10.57 -20.38 -6.80
C GLU A 134 -11.23 -21.49 -7.64
N GLU A 135 -12.12 -21.12 -8.56
CA GLU A 135 -12.74 -22.05 -9.50
C GLU A 135 -11.71 -22.67 -10.45
N GLU A 136 -10.82 -21.85 -11.00
CA GLU A 136 -9.69 -22.31 -11.83
C GLU A 136 -8.80 -23.28 -11.05
N PHE A 137 -8.47 -22.97 -9.79
CA PHE A 137 -7.69 -23.84 -8.92
C PHE A 137 -8.39 -25.19 -8.66
N ARG A 138 -9.71 -25.20 -8.50
CA ARG A 138 -10.47 -26.46 -8.36
C ARG A 138 -10.43 -27.27 -9.65
N GLN A 139 -10.54 -26.62 -10.80
CA GLN A 139 -10.48 -27.29 -12.10
C GLN A 139 -9.10 -27.91 -12.36
N THR A 140 -8.01 -27.19 -12.05
CA THR A 140 -6.65 -27.73 -12.20
C THR A 140 -6.43 -28.95 -11.31
N LEU A 141 -6.93 -28.89 -10.07
CA LEU A 141 -6.85 -30.01 -9.13
C LEU A 141 -7.60 -31.26 -9.63
N MET A 142 -8.77 -31.10 -10.25
CA MET A 142 -9.48 -32.21 -10.86
C MET A 142 -8.74 -32.80 -12.07
N LYS A 143 -8.10 -31.94 -12.89
CA LYS A 143 -7.28 -32.39 -14.02
C LYS A 143 -6.06 -33.19 -13.54
N GLU A 144 -5.36 -32.72 -12.51
CA GLU A 144 -4.22 -33.45 -11.94
C GLU A 144 -4.64 -34.81 -11.38
N ARG A 145 -5.78 -34.89 -10.69
CA ARG A 145 -6.33 -36.16 -10.21
C ARG A 145 -6.63 -37.13 -11.35
N ALA A 146 -7.24 -36.65 -12.44
CA ALA A 146 -7.53 -37.46 -13.62
C ALA A 146 -6.25 -37.99 -14.28
N GLN A 147 -5.26 -37.11 -14.52
CA GLN A 147 -3.95 -37.48 -15.06
C GLN A 147 -3.25 -38.52 -14.19
N ASN A 148 -3.30 -38.37 -12.86
CA ASN A 148 -2.71 -39.34 -11.95
C ASN A 148 -3.41 -40.71 -12.05
N LEU A 149 -4.73 -40.76 -12.16
CA LEU A 149 -5.48 -41.99 -12.34
C LEU A 149 -5.14 -42.68 -13.68
N GLU A 150 -5.04 -41.92 -14.77
CA GLU A 150 -4.61 -42.44 -16.07
C GLU A 150 -3.19 -43.01 -16.03
N ASN A 151 -2.26 -42.28 -15.39
CA ASN A 151 -0.90 -42.75 -15.18
C ASN A 151 -0.85 -44.06 -14.36
N TRP A 152 -1.72 -44.21 -13.36
CA TRP A 152 -1.84 -45.45 -12.58
C TRP A 152 -2.34 -46.62 -13.43
N ARG A 153 -3.37 -46.41 -14.26
CA ARG A 153 -3.90 -47.42 -15.18
C ARG A 153 -2.84 -47.87 -16.18
N LEU A 154 -2.10 -46.93 -16.76
CA LEU A 154 -1.01 -47.23 -17.69
C LEU A 154 0.09 -48.06 -17.00
N LYS A 155 0.48 -47.69 -15.77
CA LYS A 155 1.46 -48.46 -14.98
C LYS A 155 0.95 -49.86 -14.63
N GLU A 156 -0.34 -50.04 -14.42
CA GLU A 156 -0.95 -51.34 -14.18
C GLU A 156 -0.91 -52.22 -15.43
N GLN A 157 -1.32 -51.70 -16.58
CA GLN A 157 -1.20 -52.39 -17.88
C GLN A 157 0.24 -52.79 -18.17
N MET A 158 1.21 -51.87 -18.03
CA MET A 158 2.63 -52.18 -18.19
C MET A 158 3.13 -53.27 -17.23
N ARG A 159 2.60 -53.35 -16.00
CA ARG A 159 2.95 -54.41 -15.06
C ARG A 159 2.35 -55.75 -15.48
N GLU A 160 1.12 -55.77 -15.98
CA GLU A 160 0.48 -56.97 -16.51
C GLU A 160 1.19 -57.49 -17.76
N GLU A 161 1.51 -56.62 -18.72
CA GLU A 161 2.25 -56.95 -19.93
C GLU A 161 3.61 -57.58 -19.58
N LYS A 162 4.38 -56.95 -18.68
CA LYS A 162 5.65 -57.52 -18.20
C LYS A 162 5.48 -58.88 -17.53
N LYS A 163 4.37 -59.12 -16.81
CA LYS A 163 4.09 -60.45 -16.23
C LYS A 163 3.78 -61.47 -17.32
N ARG A 164 2.98 -61.10 -18.33
CA ARG A 164 2.65 -61.95 -19.48
C ARG A 164 3.91 -62.29 -20.29
N GLU A 165 4.71 -61.29 -20.65
CA GLU A 165 5.99 -61.47 -21.35
C GLU A 165 6.93 -62.43 -20.60
N LYS A 166 7.07 -62.28 -19.28
CA LYS A 166 7.87 -63.19 -18.46
C LYS A 166 7.31 -64.61 -18.45
N SER A 167 5.98 -64.75 -18.28
CA SER A 167 5.30 -66.06 -18.31
C SER A 167 5.46 -66.74 -19.67
N ASP A 168 5.35 -65.99 -20.77
CA ASP A 168 5.49 -66.50 -22.12
C ASP A 168 6.95 -66.88 -22.43
N LEU A 169 7.91 -66.07 -21.97
CA LEU A 169 9.34 -66.39 -22.05
C LEU A 169 9.65 -67.69 -21.30
N LEU A 170 9.17 -67.81 -20.05
CA LEU A 170 9.28 -69.03 -19.26
C LEU A 170 8.67 -70.22 -20.00
N ARG A 171 7.46 -70.10 -20.54
CA ARG A 171 6.78 -71.19 -21.27
C ARG A 171 7.54 -71.62 -22.53
N LYS A 172 8.18 -70.69 -23.24
CA LYS A 172 9.04 -71.00 -24.40
C LYS A 172 10.34 -71.69 -23.99
N GLN A 173 10.96 -71.25 -22.89
CA GLN A 173 12.21 -71.84 -22.37
C GLN A 173 12.00 -73.17 -21.66
N SER A 174 10.86 -73.37 -20.99
CA SER A 174 10.56 -74.54 -20.17
C SER A 174 9.99 -75.72 -20.96
N SER A 175 10.23 -75.80 -22.27
CA SER A 175 9.73 -76.89 -23.13
C SER A 175 10.35 -78.25 -22.78
N LYS A 176 11.42 -78.28 -21.98
CA LYS A 176 11.98 -79.47 -21.35
C LYS A 176 12.15 -79.26 -19.85
N TRP A 177 11.28 -79.89 -19.07
CA TRP A 177 11.55 -80.15 -17.65
C TRP A 177 12.26 -81.49 -17.56
N ILE A 178 13.48 -81.49 -17.03
CA ILE A 178 14.28 -82.70 -16.85
C ILE A 178 14.14 -83.13 -15.39
N ASP A 179 13.69 -84.36 -15.17
CA ASP A 179 13.57 -84.91 -13.82
C ASP A 179 14.96 -85.25 -13.26
N VAL A 180 15.13 -85.19 -11.93
CA VAL A 180 16.45 -85.31 -11.28
C VAL A 180 17.13 -86.64 -11.62
N ALA A 181 16.35 -87.72 -11.77
CA ALA A 181 16.84 -89.04 -12.13
C ALA A 181 17.31 -89.15 -13.60
N ASP A 182 16.85 -88.27 -14.49
CA ASP A 182 17.17 -88.28 -15.92
C ASP A 182 18.15 -87.17 -16.34
N LEU A 183 18.53 -86.30 -15.39
CA LEU A 183 19.46 -85.18 -15.59
C LEU A 183 20.85 -85.65 -16.06
N GLU A 184 21.39 -86.70 -15.44
CA GLU A 184 22.70 -87.25 -15.80
C GLU A 184 22.73 -87.77 -17.24
N LYS A 185 21.63 -88.36 -17.71
CA LYS A 185 21.49 -88.88 -19.07
C LYS A 185 21.44 -87.74 -20.09
N GLU A 186 20.66 -86.69 -19.82
CA GLU A 186 20.59 -85.53 -20.71
C GLU A 186 21.93 -84.76 -20.78
N ILE A 187 22.66 -84.61 -19.66
CA ILE A 187 23.98 -83.98 -19.64
C ILE A 187 24.96 -84.71 -20.55
N LEU A 188 24.99 -86.04 -20.48
CA LEU A 188 25.85 -86.86 -21.34
C LEU A 188 25.49 -86.70 -22.81
N THR A 189 24.20 -86.68 -23.17
CA THR A 189 23.77 -86.44 -24.56
C THR A 189 24.16 -85.05 -25.07
N ALA A 190 24.03 -84.00 -24.25
CA ALA A 190 24.36 -82.63 -24.65
C ALA A 190 25.87 -82.41 -24.87
N ILE A 191 26.73 -83.10 -24.11
CA ILE A 191 28.18 -83.06 -24.30
C ILE A 191 28.55 -83.67 -25.66
N VAL A 192 27.91 -84.78 -26.03
CA VAL A 192 28.16 -85.48 -27.30
C VAL A 192 27.62 -84.69 -28.50
N ASP A 193 26.47 -84.03 -28.37
CA ASP A 193 25.82 -83.26 -29.45
C ASP A 193 26.35 -81.81 -29.60
N SER A 194 27.31 -81.39 -28.78
CA SER A 194 27.82 -80.02 -28.80
C SER A 194 28.51 -79.67 -30.12
N ARG A 195 27.89 -78.77 -30.90
CA ARG A 195 28.48 -78.17 -32.11
C ARG A 195 29.66 -77.27 -31.70
N PRO A 196 30.87 -77.43 -32.28
CA PRO A 196 31.98 -76.52 -32.00
C PRO A 196 31.65 -75.11 -32.51
N LEU A 197 31.88 -74.10 -31.67
CA LEU A 197 31.67 -72.69 -31.98
C LEU A 197 32.71 -72.25 -33.03
N CYS A 198 32.29 -72.12 -34.28
CA CYS A 198 32.97 -71.35 -35.33
C CYS A 198 32.27 -69.99 -35.47
#